data_AF-A0A7J2VXA5-F1
#
_entry.id   AF-A0A7J2VXA5-F1
#
_cell.length_a   1.000
_cell.length_b   1.000
_cell.length_c   1.000
_cell.angle_alpha   90.00
_cell.angle_beta   90.00
_cell.angle_gamma   90.00
#
_symmetry.space_group_name_H-M   'P 1'
#
loop_
_entity.id
_entity.type
_entity.pdbx_description
1 polymer ?
#
loop_
_entity_poly.entity_id
_entity_poly.type
_entity_poly.pdbx_seq_one_letter_code
_entity_poly.pdbx_strand_id
1 'polypeptide(L)'
;MRSKGQMQTIEALISVAIISFIIFLLYFMTPVSQEVSQINRKIDAYNALKVLDQSRNLRQYALQANATKIEELLLPFLKSNYKVVLYNQTGNITEIPMIESKNIASVSYIIAGDLANYKPIEIRVYLW
;
A
#
# COMPACT_ATOMS: atom_id res chain seq x y z
N MET A 1 49.05 -33.63 21.77
CA MET A 1 48.16 -33.11 22.83
C MET A 1 47.80 -31.66 22.48
N ARG A 2 46.59 -31.42 21.98
CA ARG A 2 46.08 -30.06 21.76
C ARG A 2 45.95 -29.40 23.14
N SER A 3 46.62 -28.27 23.39
CA SER A 3 46.58 -27.66 24.72
C SER A 3 45.17 -27.16 24.99
N LYS A 4 44.64 -27.39 26.19
CA LYS A 4 43.29 -26.95 26.59
C LYS A 4 43.08 -25.45 26.34
N GLY A 5 44.15 -24.64 26.41
CA GLY A 5 44.11 -23.21 26.11
C GLY A 5 43.85 -22.88 24.63
N GLN A 6 44.34 -23.70 23.69
CA GLN A 6 44.04 -23.54 22.26
C GLN A 6 42.56 -23.84 21.97
N MET A 7 41.96 -24.80 22.68
CA MET A 7 40.54 -25.10 22.55
C MET A 7 39.68 -23.93 23.05
N GLN A 8 40.01 -23.38 24.22
CA GLN A 8 39.29 -22.26 24.82
C GLN A 8 39.37 -20.97 23.99
N THR A 9 40.51 -20.70 23.36
CA THR A 9 40.67 -19.54 22.47
C THR A 9 39.86 -19.69 21.18
N ILE A 10 39.76 -20.90 20.62
CA ILE A 10 38.91 -21.17 19.46
C ILE A 10 37.43 -21.01 19.82
N GLU A 11 37.00 -21.53 20.97
CA GLU A 11 35.62 -21.40 21.46
C GLU A 11 35.23 -19.93 21.67
N ALA A 12 36.13 -19.15 22.28
CA ALA A 12 35.92 -17.71 22.44
C ALA A 12 35.79 -16.98 21.11
N LEU A 13 36.64 -17.30 20.12
CA LEU A 13 36.59 -16.68 18.79
C LEU A 13 35.27 -16.96 18.07
N ILE A 14 34.80 -18.21 18.13
CA ILE A 14 33.52 -18.63 17.55
C ILE A 14 32.37 -17.89 18.22
N SER A 15 32.42 -17.76 19.55
CA SER A 15 31.38 -17.08 20.32
C SER A 15 31.27 -15.61 19.94
N VAL A 16 32.41 -14.92 19.80
CA VAL A 16 32.45 -13.51 19.35
C VAL A 16 31.92 -13.38 17.92
N ALA A 17 32.29 -14.30 17.02
CA ALA A 17 31.79 -14.29 15.64
C ALA A 17 30.27 -14.48 15.59
N ILE A 18 29.71 -15.41 16.37
CA ILE A 18 28.27 -15.66 16.45
C ILE A 18 27.54 -14.44 17.01
N ILE A 19 28.02 -13.86 18.12
CA ILE A 19 27.38 -12.69 18.74
C ILE A 19 27.43 -11.48 17.80
N SER A 20 28.57 -11.24 17.15
CA SER A 20 28.73 -10.15 16.18
C SER A 20 27.81 -10.34 14.97
N PHE A 21 27.67 -11.58 14.48
CA PHE A 21 26.76 -11.89 13.38
C PHE A 21 25.29 -11.70 13.76
N ILE A 22 24.89 -12.08 14.98
CA ILE A 22 23.53 -11.85 15.48
C ILE A 22 23.24 -10.34 15.59
N ILE A 23 24.18 -9.56 16.14
CA ILE A 23 24.04 -8.10 16.23
C ILE A 23 23.94 -7.48 14.82
N PHE A 24 24.75 -7.95 13.88
CA PHE A 24 24.68 -7.54 12.48
C PHE A 24 23.32 -7.85 11.86
N LEU A 25 22.79 -9.06 12.04
CA LEU A 25 21.45 -9.42 11.54
C LEU A 25 20.37 -8.54 12.17
N LEU A 26 20.41 -8.28 13.47
CA LEU A 26 19.42 -7.44 14.15
C LEU A 26 19.48 -5.97 13.69
N TYR A 27 20.66 -5.47 13.31
CA TYR A 27 20.81 -4.09 12.84
C TYR A 27 20.44 -3.91 11.36
N PHE A 28 20.73 -4.92 10.52
CA PHE A 28 20.56 -4.83 9.07
C PHE A 28 19.28 -5.51 8.53
N MET A 29 18.61 -6.37 9.30
CA MET A 29 17.23 -6.74 9.00
C MET A 29 16.31 -5.58 9.33
N THR A 30 16.04 -4.74 8.33
CA THR A 30 14.92 -3.80 8.37
C THR A 30 13.61 -4.58 8.59
N PRO A 31 12.59 -3.96 9.21
CA PRO A 31 11.29 -4.60 9.31
C PRO A 31 10.68 -4.72 7.92
N VAL A 32 10.83 -5.89 7.30
CA VAL A 32 10.19 -6.32 6.03
C VAL A 32 8.66 -6.11 6.06
N SER A 33 8.07 -5.88 7.24
CA SER A 33 6.64 -5.74 7.44
C SER A 33 6.02 -4.48 6.82
N GLN A 34 6.73 -3.36 6.71
CA GLN A 34 6.09 -2.10 6.28
C GLN A 34 5.86 -2.04 4.77
N GLU A 35 6.85 -2.36 3.95
CA GLU A 35 6.72 -2.35 2.49
C GLU A 35 5.74 -3.42 2.00
N VAL A 36 5.81 -4.63 2.57
CA VAL A 36 4.88 -5.73 2.24
C VAL A 36 3.44 -5.37 2.64
N SER A 37 3.24 -4.73 3.80
CA SER A 37 1.92 -4.26 4.23
C SER A 37 1.36 -3.17 3.29
N GLN A 38 2.19 -2.22 2.85
CA GLN A 38 1.77 -1.20 1.88
C GLN A 38 1.41 -1.80 0.52
N ILE A 39 2.20 -2.75 0.03
CA ILE A 39 1.94 -3.44 -1.25
C ILE A 39 0.60 -4.17 -1.19
N ASN A 40 0.34 -4.92 -0.11
CA ASN A 40 -0.93 -5.63 0.05
C ASN A 40 -2.12 -4.68 0.07
N ARG A 41 -2.04 -3.56 0.81
CA ARG A 41 -3.11 -2.55 0.85
C ARG A 41 -3.39 -1.94 -0.54
N LYS A 42 -2.36 -1.69 -1.34
CA LYS A 42 -2.51 -1.15 -2.70
C LYS A 42 -3.20 -2.16 -3.62
N ILE A 43 -2.82 -3.44 -3.53
CA ILE A 43 -3.42 -4.53 -4.31
C ILE A 43 -4.89 -4.70 -3.94
N ASP A 44 -5.21 -4.68 -2.65
CA ASP A 44 -6.59 -4.80 -2.16
C ASP A 44 -7.48 -3.66 -2.69
N ALA A 45 -7.00 -2.42 -2.63
CA ALA A 45 -7.71 -1.27 -3.17
C ALA A 45 -7.89 -1.33 -4.69
N TYR A 46 -6.85 -1.72 -5.43
CA TYR A 46 -6.97 -1.89 -6.88
C TYR A 46 -7.99 -2.97 -7.25
N ASN A 47 -7.94 -4.12 -6.57
CA ASN A 47 -8.88 -5.22 -6.81
C ASN A 47 -10.31 -4.85 -6.45
N ALA A 48 -10.52 -4.12 -5.35
CA ALA A 48 -11.82 -3.61 -4.95
C ALA A 48 -12.40 -2.68 -6.04
N LEU A 49 -11.62 -1.71 -6.53
CA LEU A 49 -12.03 -0.82 -7.61
C LEU A 49 -12.37 -1.61 -8.89
N LYS A 50 -11.55 -2.60 -9.24
CA LYS A 50 -11.80 -3.46 -10.40
C LYS A 50 -13.12 -4.22 -10.29
N VAL A 51 -13.42 -4.81 -9.13
CA VAL A 51 -14.70 -5.51 -8.89
C VAL A 51 -15.89 -4.53 -8.94
N LEU A 52 -15.73 -3.34 -8.39
CA LEU A 52 -16.78 -2.31 -8.43
C LEU A 52 -17.02 -1.78 -9.86
N ASP A 53 -15.99 -1.70 -10.69
CA ASP A 53 -16.11 -1.32 -12.10
C ASP A 53 -16.82 -2.42 -12.90
N GLN A 54 -16.45 -3.69 -12.67
CA GLN A 54 -17.11 -4.84 -13.29
C GLN A 54 -18.60 -4.94 -12.93
N SER A 55 -18.98 -4.56 -11.71
CA SER A 55 -20.39 -4.49 -11.28
C SER A 55 -21.15 -3.28 -11.81
N ARG A 56 -20.51 -2.40 -12.61
CA ARG A 56 -21.02 -1.13 -13.17
C ARG A 56 -21.41 -0.06 -12.14
N ASN A 57 -21.29 -0.35 -10.84
CA ASN A 57 -21.58 0.58 -9.77
C ASN A 57 -20.57 1.74 -9.76
N LEU A 58 -19.28 1.45 -9.98
CA LEU A 58 -18.22 2.46 -9.88
C LEU A 58 -18.40 3.59 -10.90
N ARG A 59 -18.72 3.25 -12.15
CA ARG A 59 -18.91 4.22 -13.24
C ARG A 59 -20.07 5.17 -12.96
N GLN A 60 -21.18 4.67 -12.44
CA GLN A 60 -22.35 5.49 -12.14
C GLN A 60 -22.02 6.58 -11.12
N TYR A 61 -21.39 6.23 -10.00
CA TYR A 61 -21.07 7.19 -8.95
C TYR A 61 -19.91 8.11 -9.32
N ALA A 62 -18.95 7.63 -10.12
CA ALA A 62 -17.85 8.44 -10.64
C ALA A 62 -18.38 9.57 -11.54
N LEU A 63 -19.31 9.28 -12.45
CA LEU A 63 -19.92 10.29 -13.33
C LEU A 63 -20.76 11.32 -12.56
N GLN A 64 -21.32 10.94 -11.42
CA GLN A 64 -22.08 11.81 -10.52
C GLN A 64 -21.18 12.61 -9.57
N ALA A 65 -19.85 12.51 -9.68
CA ALA A 65 -18.89 13.11 -8.76
C ALA A 65 -19.11 12.71 -7.28
N ASN A 66 -19.70 11.54 -7.03
CA ASN A 66 -20.09 11.13 -5.68
C ASN A 66 -19.01 10.26 -5.04
N ALA A 67 -17.94 10.90 -4.56
CA ALA A 67 -16.85 10.20 -3.87
C ALA A 67 -17.34 9.48 -2.59
N THR A 68 -18.28 10.05 -1.85
CA THR A 68 -18.82 9.44 -0.62
C THR A 68 -19.47 8.09 -0.87
N LYS A 69 -20.24 7.94 -1.96
CA LYS A 69 -20.81 6.64 -2.33
C LYS A 69 -19.76 5.62 -2.76
N ILE A 70 -18.70 6.06 -3.44
CA ILE A 70 -17.58 5.17 -3.77
C ILE A 70 -16.86 4.74 -2.49
N GLU A 71 -16.73 5.64 -1.51
CA GLU A 71 -16.18 5.31 -0.19
C GLU A 71 -17.02 4.27 0.54
N GLU A 72 -18.34 4.42 0.57
CA GLU A 72 -19.26 3.43 1.14
C GLU A 72 -19.14 2.05 0.45
N LEU A 73 -19.01 2.03 -0.88
CA LEU A 73 -18.86 0.79 -1.65
C LEU A 73 -17.51 0.10 -1.42
N LEU A 74 -16.46 0.84 -1.06
CA LEU A 74 -15.14 0.30 -0.76
C LEU A 74 -15.02 -0.23 0.69
N LEU A 75 -15.96 0.15 1.57
CA LEU A 75 -15.96 -0.20 2.98
C LEU A 75 -15.90 -1.72 3.27
N PRO A 76 -16.61 -2.60 2.54
CA PRO A 76 -16.48 -4.04 2.76
C PRO A 76 -15.13 -4.63 2.28
N PHE A 77 -14.37 -3.91 1.47
CA PHE A 77 -13.11 -4.41 0.89
C PHE A 77 -11.87 -3.89 1.62
N LEU A 78 -11.93 -2.68 2.18
CA LEU A 78 -10.78 -2.00 2.77
C LEU A 78 -10.90 -1.87 4.28
N LYS A 79 -9.85 -2.34 4.99
CA LYS A 79 -9.76 -2.28 6.46
C LYS A 79 -8.89 -1.12 6.98
N SER A 80 -8.22 -0.39 6.09
CA SER A 80 -7.36 0.76 6.43
C SER A 80 -8.14 2.06 6.35
N ASN A 81 -7.59 3.17 6.85
CA ASN A 81 -8.22 4.46 6.62
C ASN A 81 -7.99 4.86 5.17
N TYR A 82 -9.03 5.38 4.53
CA TYR A 82 -8.91 5.79 3.13
C TYR A 82 -9.79 6.98 2.79
N LYS A 83 -9.44 7.63 1.68
CA LYS A 83 -10.24 8.67 1.05
C LYS A 83 -10.22 8.49 -0.45
N VAL A 84 -11.35 8.75 -1.09
CA VAL A 84 -11.48 8.72 -2.54
C VAL A 84 -11.46 10.14 -3.07
N VAL A 85 -10.65 10.37 -4.11
CA VAL A 85 -10.64 11.61 -4.87
C VAL A 85 -10.87 11.29 -6.33
N LEU A 86 -11.77 12.04 -6.95
CA LEU A 86 -12.10 11.90 -8.36
C LEU A 86 -11.38 12.97 -9.16
N TYR A 87 -10.84 12.59 -10.31
CA TYR A 87 -10.13 13.44 -11.24
C TYR A 87 -10.73 13.31 -12.64
N ASN A 88 -10.80 14.43 -13.34
CA ASN A 88 -11.07 14.49 -14.77
C ASN A 88 -9.78 14.93 -15.50
N GLN A 89 -9.86 15.14 -16.81
CA GLN A 89 -8.72 15.58 -17.62
C GLN A 89 -8.16 16.95 -17.24
N THR A 90 -8.98 17.80 -16.64
CA THR A 90 -8.64 19.20 -16.33
C THR A 90 -8.21 19.41 -14.88
N GLY A 91 -8.47 18.46 -13.97
CA GLY A 91 -8.13 18.58 -12.57
C GLY A 91 -8.94 17.66 -11.66
N ASN A 92 -8.90 17.96 -10.35
CA ASN A 92 -9.68 17.27 -9.35
C ASN A 92 -11.15 17.71 -9.40
N ILE A 93 -12.05 16.73 -9.38
CA ILE A 93 -13.50 16.92 -9.31
C ILE A 93 -13.93 17.10 -7.84
N THR A 94 -13.26 16.39 -6.93
CA THR A 94 -13.54 16.44 -5.49
C THR A 94 -12.36 17.02 -4.72
N GLU A 95 -12.61 17.44 -3.49
CA GLU A 95 -11.58 17.96 -2.60
C GLU A 95 -10.51 16.90 -2.31
N ILE A 96 -9.25 17.35 -2.29
CA ILE A 96 -8.12 16.51 -1.91
C ILE A 96 -8.00 16.57 -0.39
N PRO A 97 -8.01 15.44 0.33
CA PRO A 97 -7.91 15.43 1.78
C PRO A 97 -6.53 15.90 2.25
N MET A 98 -6.50 16.62 3.36
CA MET A 98 -5.27 16.82 4.12
C MET A 98 -5.04 15.58 5.00
N ILE A 99 -3.96 14.84 4.72
CA ILE A 99 -3.62 13.59 5.43
C ILE A 99 -2.33 13.82 6.21
N GLU A 100 -2.40 13.74 7.54
CA GLU A 100 -1.26 13.94 8.44
C GLU A 100 -0.40 12.68 8.65
N SER A 101 -0.77 11.56 8.00
CA SER A 101 0.00 10.32 8.09
C SER A 101 1.33 10.40 7.33
N LYS A 102 2.41 9.98 7.99
CA LYS A 102 3.74 9.80 7.36
C LYS A 102 3.80 8.59 6.43
N ASN A 103 2.87 7.66 6.57
CA ASN A 103 2.78 6.44 5.79
C ASN A 103 1.50 6.48 4.95
N ILE A 104 1.61 7.02 3.74
CA ILE A 104 0.50 7.14 2.80
C ILE A 104 0.81 6.35 1.53
N ALA A 105 -0.19 5.60 1.07
CA ALA A 105 -0.18 4.93 -0.22
C ALA A 105 -1.31 5.49 -1.08
N SER A 106 -1.10 5.57 -2.40
CA SER A 106 -2.15 5.90 -3.34
C SER A 106 -2.30 4.82 -4.40
N VAL A 107 -3.54 4.62 -4.84
CA VAL A 107 -3.91 3.73 -5.95
C VAL A 107 -4.76 4.53 -6.91
N SER A 108 -4.42 4.48 -8.20
CA SER A 108 -5.17 5.17 -9.24
C SER A 108 -5.83 4.14 -10.15
N TYR A 109 -7.11 4.36 -10.47
CA TYR A 109 -7.90 3.51 -11.36
C TYR A 109 -8.64 4.40 -12.36
N ILE A 110 -8.44 4.15 -13.65
CA ILE A 110 -9.02 4.96 -14.72
C ILE A 110 -10.21 4.21 -15.32
N ILE A 111 -11.38 4.84 -15.27
CA ILE A 111 -12.55 4.39 -16.00
C ILE A 111 -12.48 5.03 -17.39
N ALA A 112 -12.23 4.22 -18.41
CA ALA A 112 -12.18 4.67 -19.80
C ALA A 112 -13.56 5.17 -20.27
N GLY A 113 -13.59 6.27 -21.02
CA GLY A 113 -14.82 6.75 -21.67
C GLY A 113 -15.27 5.84 -22.81
N ASP A 114 -16.52 5.99 -23.26
CA ASP A 114 -17.05 5.23 -24.39
C ASP A 114 -16.68 5.91 -25.72
N LEU A 115 -16.63 5.14 -26.81
CA LEU A 115 -16.20 5.56 -28.16
C LEU A 115 -16.89 6.82 -28.72
N ALA A 116 -18.08 7.18 -28.21
CA ALA A 116 -18.83 8.37 -28.62
C ALA A 116 -18.94 9.47 -27.54
N ASN A 117 -18.58 9.17 -26.29
CA ASN A 117 -18.65 10.09 -25.16
C ASN A 117 -17.42 9.90 -24.28
N TYR A 118 -16.32 10.52 -24.69
CA TYR A 118 -15.03 10.40 -24.02
C TYR A 118 -15.00 11.26 -22.75
N LYS A 119 -15.50 10.70 -21.65
CA LYS A 119 -15.41 11.27 -20.30
C LYS A 119 -14.64 10.32 -19.38
N PRO A 120 -13.32 10.17 -19.57
CA PRO A 120 -12.52 9.37 -18.66
C PRO A 120 -12.51 10.01 -17.27
N ILE A 121 -12.65 9.17 -16.25
CA ILE A 121 -12.55 9.60 -14.85
C ILE A 121 -11.49 8.74 -14.17
N GLU A 122 -10.53 9.40 -13.55
CA GLU A 122 -9.57 8.75 -12.67
C GLU A 122 -10.10 8.78 -11.24
N ILE A 123 -10.08 7.63 -10.59
CA ILE A 123 -10.43 7.43 -9.20
C ILE A 123 -9.13 7.16 -8.47
N ARG A 124 -8.77 8.05 -7.55
CA ARG A 124 -7.59 7.89 -6.72
C ARG A 124 -8.01 7.59 -5.29
N VAL A 125 -7.53 6.48 -4.76
CA VAL A 125 -7.73 6.08 -3.36
C VAL A 125 -6.45 6.33 -2.61
N TYR A 126 -6.52 7.19 -1.60
CA TYR A 126 -5.45 7.39 -0.63
C TYR A 126 -5.68 6.47 0.56
N LEU A 127 -4.65 5.78 1.01
CA LEU A 127 -4.67 4.76 2.06
C LEU A 127 -3.63 5.14 3.13
N TRP A 128 -3.99 5.08 4.41
CA TRP A 128 -3.06 5.28 5.53
C TRP A 128 -3.38 4.38 6.74
#